data_AF-A0A182SSH1-F1
#
_entry.id   AF-A0A182SSH1-F1
#
_cell.length_a   1.000
_cell.length_b   1.000
_cell.length_c   1.000
_cell.angle_alpha   90.00
_cell.angle_beta   90.00
_cell.angle_gamma   90.00
#
_symmetry.space_group_name_H-M   'P 1'
#
loop_
_entity.id
_entity.type
_entity.pdbx_description
1 polymer ?
#
loop_
_entity_poly.entity_id
_entity_poly.type
_entity_poly.pdbx_seq_one_letter_code
_entity_poly.pdbx_strand_id
1 'polypeptide(L)'
;PAVLLARLRLHLRQHGNQPKEEPSQTITQHNALHFGLLCIDPVNRQVTLEEETITLSTSDFDLLWELATHAGQIMDREALLQNLRGVSYDGMDRSIDVAISRLRRKLYDNALEPFRIKTVRNKGYLFAPNAWASVQQ
;
A
#
# COMPACT_ATOMS: atom_id res chain seq x y z
N PRO A 1 -0.99 -24.53 -49.64
CA PRO A 1 -1.53 -25.42 -48.57
C PRO A 1 -0.90 -25.04 -47.21
N ALA A 2 -1.40 -24.02 -46.50
CA ALA A 2 -2.65 -23.99 -45.74
C ALA A 2 -2.65 -24.89 -44.49
N VAL A 3 -2.81 -24.20 -43.35
CA VAL A 3 -3.45 -24.63 -42.09
C VAL A 3 -2.60 -25.47 -41.12
N LEU A 4 -2.33 -24.91 -39.92
CA LEU A 4 -2.63 -25.55 -38.60
C LEU A 4 -1.75 -25.12 -37.40
N LEU A 5 -1.16 -23.92 -37.33
CA LEU A 5 -0.59 -23.44 -36.05
C LEU A 5 -1.01 -22.02 -35.67
N ALA A 6 -2.19 -21.59 -36.12
CA ALA A 6 -2.77 -20.29 -35.80
C ALA A 6 -3.65 -20.28 -34.53
N ARG A 7 -3.64 -21.35 -33.70
CA ARG A 7 -4.69 -21.57 -32.68
C ARG A 7 -4.29 -21.37 -31.22
N LEU A 8 -3.05 -20.97 -30.92
CA LEU A 8 -2.64 -20.62 -29.56
C LEU A 8 -2.28 -19.13 -29.43
N ARG A 9 -2.96 -18.29 -30.21
CA ARG A 9 -3.30 -16.93 -29.80
C ARG A 9 -4.66 -17.00 -29.12
N LEU A 10 -4.76 -16.89 -27.80
CA LEU A 10 -5.99 -16.26 -27.28
C LEU A 10 -5.96 -15.70 -25.86
N HIS A 11 -5.20 -16.25 -24.91
CA HIS A 11 -5.59 -16.01 -23.51
C HIS A 11 -4.83 -14.95 -22.70
N LEU A 12 -3.91 -14.17 -23.29
CA LEU A 12 -3.16 -13.16 -22.52
C LEU A 12 -3.26 -11.73 -23.08
N ARG A 13 -4.22 -11.48 -23.99
CA ARG A 13 -4.54 -10.13 -24.44
C ARG A 13 -5.97 -9.80 -24.10
N GLN A 14 -6.22 -9.38 -22.86
CA GLN A 14 -7.36 -8.52 -22.53
C GLN A 14 -7.23 -7.97 -21.11
N HIS A 15 -7.56 -6.68 -20.99
CA HIS A 15 -7.47 -5.77 -19.84
C HIS A 15 -6.08 -5.18 -19.56
N GLY A 16 -5.77 -3.94 -19.90
CA GLY A 16 -6.57 -2.86 -20.46
C GLY A 16 -5.66 -1.67 -20.79
N ASN A 17 -5.97 -1.01 -21.90
CA ASN A 17 -5.29 0.16 -22.40
C ASN A 17 -6.00 1.40 -21.83
N GLN A 18 -5.29 2.24 -21.07
CA GLN A 18 -5.46 3.70 -21.18
C GLN A 18 -4.06 4.34 -21.29
N PRO A 19 -3.82 5.11 -22.36
CA PRO A 19 -2.58 5.86 -22.57
C PRO A 19 -2.70 7.27 -22.00
N LYS A 20 -1.75 7.68 -21.15
CA LYS A 20 -1.46 9.09 -20.89
C LYS A 20 0.02 9.28 -20.52
N GLU A 21 0.77 9.66 -21.55
CA GLU A 21 1.96 10.54 -21.56
C GLU A 21 2.93 10.51 -20.36
N GLU A 22 4.01 9.73 -20.54
CA GLU A 22 5.45 9.94 -20.26
C GLU A 22 5.96 10.91 -19.15
N PRO A 23 7.12 10.61 -18.48
CA PRO A 23 8.25 9.88 -19.07
C PRO A 23 8.85 8.73 -18.24
N SER A 24 9.29 7.72 -18.99
CA SER A 24 10.51 6.92 -18.82
C SER A 24 11.08 6.75 -17.40
N GLN A 25 11.10 5.51 -16.91
CA GLN A 25 12.36 4.77 -16.74
C GLN A 25 12.13 3.33 -16.23
N THR A 26 12.64 2.38 -17.01
CA THR A 26 13.08 1.03 -16.61
C THR A 26 12.05 0.05 -16.00
N ILE A 27 11.78 -0.97 -16.81
CA ILE A 27 11.47 -2.34 -16.39
C ILE A 27 12.53 -2.78 -15.38
N THR A 28 12.30 -2.50 -14.11
CA THR A 28 12.96 -3.22 -13.03
C THR A 28 11.84 -3.91 -12.29
N GLN A 29 11.97 -5.20 -12.10
CA GLN A 29 11.16 -5.97 -11.18
C GLN A 29 11.50 -5.48 -9.76
N HIS A 30 11.14 -4.24 -9.43
CA HIS A 30 11.16 -3.77 -8.07
C HIS A 30 9.92 -4.35 -7.41
N ASN A 31 10.11 -4.92 -6.21
CA ASN A 31 9.10 -5.57 -5.40
C ASN A 31 8.12 -4.53 -4.82
N ALA A 32 7.63 -3.62 -5.66
CA ALA A 32 6.69 -2.58 -5.32
C ALA A 32 5.36 -3.24 -4.95
N LEU A 33 4.80 -2.81 -3.84
CA LEU A 33 3.52 -3.32 -3.38
C LEU A 33 2.41 -2.50 -4.01
N HIS A 34 1.52 -3.17 -4.74
CA HIS A 34 0.38 -2.56 -5.40
C HIS A 34 -0.91 -2.99 -4.69
N PHE A 35 -1.67 -2.01 -4.20
CA PHE A 35 -3.01 -2.20 -3.63
C PHE A 35 -3.98 -1.30 -4.38
N GLY A 36 -4.64 -1.84 -5.41
CA GLY A 36 -5.58 -1.06 -6.22
C GLY A 36 -4.95 0.24 -6.75
N LEU A 37 -5.39 1.39 -6.22
CA LEU A 37 -4.91 2.72 -6.59
C LEU A 37 -3.64 3.17 -5.85
N LEU A 38 -3.18 2.41 -4.86
CA LEU A 38 -1.95 2.65 -4.11
C LEU A 38 -0.79 1.85 -4.68
N CYS A 39 0.32 2.52 -4.91
CA CYS A 39 1.61 1.94 -5.24
C CYS A 39 2.63 2.37 -4.17
N ILE A 40 3.38 1.40 -3.64
CA ILE A 40 4.44 1.65 -2.67
C ILE A 40 5.74 1.12 -3.24
N ASP A 41 6.67 2.03 -3.53
CA ASP A 41 8.01 1.71 -4.01
C ASP A 41 9.01 1.72 -2.84
N PRO A 42 9.56 0.56 -2.43
CA PRO A 42 10.55 0.48 -1.36
C PRO A 42 11.91 1.04 -1.75
N VAL A 43 12.26 1.07 -3.03
CA VAL A 43 13.58 1.51 -3.52
C VAL A 43 13.69 3.03 -3.44
N ASN A 44 12.68 3.70 -3.98
CA ASN A 44 12.63 5.16 -3.97
C ASN A 44 11.99 5.71 -2.68
N ARG A 45 11.43 4.83 -1.83
CA ARG A 45 10.64 5.19 -0.64
C ARG A 45 9.52 6.17 -0.99
N GLN A 46 8.88 5.91 -2.13
CA GLN A 46 7.82 6.74 -2.68
C GLN A 46 6.49 6.00 -2.59
N VAL A 47 5.43 6.76 -2.34
CA VAL A 47 4.07 6.26 -2.28
C VAL A 47 3.26 7.05 -3.28
N THR A 48 2.60 6.35 -4.20
CA THR A 48 1.74 6.96 -5.19
C THR A 48 0.31 6.50 -4.95
N LEU A 49 -0.63 7.43 -4.91
CA LEU A 49 -2.05 7.17 -4.74
C LEU A 49 -2.81 7.88 -5.85
N GLU A 50 -3.62 7.15 -6.63
CA GLU A 50 -4.48 7.75 -7.66
C GLU A 50 -3.69 8.65 -8.63
N GLU A 51 -2.47 8.24 -8.97
CA GLU A 51 -1.48 8.98 -9.78
C GLU A 51 -0.81 10.18 -9.09
N GLU A 52 -1.20 10.54 -7.87
CA GLU A 52 -0.54 11.56 -7.05
C GLU A 52 0.60 10.94 -6.21
N THR A 53 1.80 11.52 -6.28
CA THR A 53 2.94 11.08 -5.45
C THR A 53 2.89 11.75 -4.09
N ILE A 54 2.65 10.96 -3.05
CA ILE A 54 2.60 11.38 -1.65
C ILE A 54 3.99 11.27 -1.04
N THR A 55 4.52 12.40 -0.60
CA THR A 55 5.77 12.45 0.17
C THR A 55 5.50 12.15 1.64
N LEU A 56 6.10 11.05 2.12
CA LEU A 56 6.07 10.62 3.51
C LEU A 56 7.42 10.81 4.18
N SER A 57 7.42 10.98 5.50
CA SER A 57 8.64 10.90 6.30
C SER A 57 9.17 9.46 6.31
N THR A 58 10.48 9.27 6.52
CA THR A 58 11.12 7.97 6.73
C THR A 58 10.30 7.08 7.68
N SER A 59 9.93 7.59 8.86
CA SER A 59 9.18 6.82 9.86
C SER A 59 7.79 6.43 9.41
N ASP A 60 7.12 7.30 8.65
CA ASP A 60 5.74 7.09 8.22
C ASP A 60 5.70 6.11 7.04
N PHE A 61 6.73 6.18 6.17
CA PHE A 61 6.95 5.21 5.11
C PHE A 61 7.21 3.82 5.67
N ASP A 62 8.12 3.69 6.64
CA ASP A 62 8.45 2.39 7.24
C ASP A 62 7.21 1.77 7.90
N LEU A 63 6.40 2.59 8.59
CA LEU A 63 5.12 2.15 9.17
C LEU A 63 4.14 1.67 8.10
N LEU A 64 3.98 2.43 7.01
CA LEU A 64 3.10 2.04 5.91
C LEU A 64 3.59 0.75 5.25
N TRP A 65 4.89 0.63 5.01
CA TRP A 65 5.52 -0.53 4.39
C TRP A 65 5.30 -1.79 5.23
N GLU A 66 5.47 -1.70 6.55
CA GLU A 66 5.24 -2.81 7.47
C GLU A 66 3.77 -3.25 7.44
N LEU A 67 2.85 -2.28 7.53
CA LEU A 67 1.41 -2.53 7.46
C LEU A 67 0.98 -3.12 6.11
N ALA A 68 1.58 -2.65 5.02
CA ALA A 68 1.33 -3.12 3.67
C ALA A 68 1.86 -4.53 3.44
N THR A 69 3.06 -4.83 3.96
CA THR A 69 3.64 -6.19 3.90
C THR A 69 2.77 -7.18 4.66
N HIS A 70 2.16 -6.75 5.77
CA HIS A 70 1.19 -7.51 6.56
C HIS A 70 -0.27 -7.17 6.22
N ALA A 71 -0.56 -6.80 4.97
CA ALA A 71 -1.91 -6.44 4.55
C ALA A 71 -2.94 -7.54 4.87
N GLY A 72 -4.05 -7.16 5.47
CA GLY A 72 -5.09 -8.09 5.92
C GLY A 72 -4.83 -8.76 7.28
N GLN A 73 -3.66 -8.54 7.89
CA GLN A 73 -3.34 -9.00 9.24
C GLN A 73 -3.42 -7.86 10.25
N ILE A 74 -3.81 -8.20 11.48
CA ILE A 74 -3.84 -7.23 12.59
C ILE A 74 -2.42 -7.13 13.14
N MET A 75 -1.86 -5.94 13.08
CA MET A 75 -0.55 -5.62 13.65
C MET A 75 -0.73 -4.93 15.00
N ASP A 76 -0.18 -5.55 16.03
CA ASP A 76 -0.21 -5.04 17.40
C ASP A 76 0.72 -3.83 17.55
N ARG A 77 0.39 -2.93 18.49
CA ARG A 77 1.19 -1.71 18.73
C ARG A 77 2.62 -2.04 19.12
N GLU A 78 2.80 -3.08 19.93
CA GLU A 78 4.11 -3.54 20.38
C GLU A 78 4.94 -4.10 19.22
N ALA A 79 4.33 -4.93 18.37
CA ALA A 79 5.00 -5.45 17.18
C ALA A 79 5.42 -4.32 16.22
N LEU A 80 4.55 -3.33 15.99
CA LEU A 80 4.88 -2.17 15.17
C LEU A 80 6.02 -1.34 15.77
N LEU A 81 6.00 -1.10 17.08
CA LEU A 81 7.06 -0.34 17.75
C LEU A 81 8.40 -1.09 17.70
N GLN A 82 8.36 -2.40 17.93
CA GLN A 82 9.54 -3.26 17.89
C GLN A 82 10.13 -3.33 16.47
N ASN A 83 9.30 -3.48 15.43
CA ASN A 83 9.78 -3.58 14.05
C ASN A 83 10.30 -2.24 13.52
N LEU A 84 9.69 -1.12 13.91
CA LEU A 84 10.06 0.21 13.41
C LEU A 84 11.22 0.86 14.17
N ARG A 85 11.25 0.70 15.50
CA ARG A 85 12.21 1.38 16.38
C ARG A 85 13.12 0.43 17.13
N GLY A 86 12.84 -0.87 17.17
CA GLY A 86 13.59 -1.83 17.97
C GLY A 86 13.41 -1.65 19.48
N VAL A 87 12.38 -0.91 19.90
CA VAL A 87 12.12 -0.59 21.31
C VAL A 87 10.89 -1.33 21.80
N SER A 88 10.97 -1.87 23.01
CA SER A 88 9.84 -2.53 23.67
C SER A 88 8.76 -1.51 24.06
N TYR A 89 7.50 -1.92 23.95
CA TYR A 89 6.36 -1.08 24.28
C TYR A 89 6.23 -0.88 25.79
N ASP A 90 6.26 0.37 26.25
CA ASP A 90 6.15 0.74 27.66
C ASP A 90 4.69 0.90 28.15
N GLY A 91 3.70 0.62 27.29
CA GLY A 91 2.27 0.75 27.59
C GLY A 91 1.72 2.18 27.50
N MET A 92 2.59 3.19 27.38
CA MET A 92 2.19 4.60 27.29
C MET A 92 2.59 5.26 25.98
N ASP A 93 3.43 4.62 25.18
CA ASP A 93 3.87 5.16 23.90
C ASP A 93 2.68 5.31 22.93
N ARG A 94 2.40 6.55 22.53
CA ARG A 94 1.40 6.91 21.53
C ARG A 94 2.04 7.32 20.20
N SER A 95 3.34 7.10 20.04
CA SER A 95 4.09 7.44 18.83
C SER A 95 3.49 6.76 17.59
N ILE A 96 3.08 5.50 17.71
CA ILE A 96 2.39 4.75 16.66
C ILE A 96 1.02 5.36 16.35
N ASP A 97 0.20 5.68 17.35
CA ASP A 97 -1.10 6.33 17.14
C ASP A 97 -0.95 7.67 16.40
N VAL A 98 0.07 8.46 16.76
CA VAL A 98 0.37 9.75 16.10
C VAL A 98 0.84 9.54 14.66
N ALA A 99 1.71 8.56 14.42
CA ALA A 99 2.18 8.22 13.08
C ALA A 99 1.02 7.73 12.19
N ILE A 100 0.15 6.85 12.69
CA ILE A 100 -1.06 6.40 11.99
C ILE A 100 -1.98 7.58 11.66
N SER A 101 -2.17 8.51 12.60
CA SER A 101 -3.00 9.70 12.37
C SER A 101 -2.44 10.60 11.26
N ARG A 102 -1.12 10.80 11.23
CA ARG A 102 -0.44 11.54 10.16
C ARG A 102 -0.55 10.81 8.82
N LEU A 103 -0.32 9.50 8.82
CA LEU A 103 -0.41 8.65 7.64
C LEU A 103 -1.82 8.68 7.03
N ARG A 104 -2.88 8.59 7.85
CA ARG A 104 -4.28 8.73 7.40
C ARG A 104 -4.53 10.07 6.72
N ARG A 105 -4.10 11.18 7.32
CA ARG A 105 -4.22 12.51 6.71
C ARG A 105 -3.49 12.61 5.37
N LYS A 106 -2.32 11.98 5.27
CA LYS A 106 -1.50 11.98 4.06
C LYS A 106 -2.09 11.11 2.94
N LEU A 107 -2.76 10.02 3.30
CA LEU A 107 -3.42 9.11 2.36
C LEU A 107 -4.86 9.51 2.02
N TYR A 108 -5.27 10.74 2.37
CA TYR A 108 -6.64 11.23 2.25
C TYR A 108 -7.71 10.31 2.87
N ASP A 109 -7.34 9.54 3.89
CA ASP A 109 -8.26 8.66 4.62
C ASP A 109 -9.05 9.46 5.67
N ASN A 110 -10.34 9.16 5.79
CA ASN A 110 -11.19 9.86 6.77
C ASN A 110 -10.86 9.37 8.18
N ALA A 111 -10.54 10.29 9.09
CA ALA A 111 -10.23 9.94 10.48
C ALA A 111 -11.44 9.40 11.26
N LEU A 112 -12.67 9.77 10.87
CA LEU A 112 -13.92 9.34 11.50
C LEU A 112 -14.33 7.94 11.03
N GLU A 113 -14.12 7.64 9.76
CA GLU A 113 -14.38 6.33 9.15
C GLU A 113 -13.16 5.88 8.36
N PRO A 114 -12.13 5.34 9.04
CA PRO A 114 -10.91 4.94 8.37
C PRO A 114 -11.19 3.71 7.49
N PHE A 115 -11.17 3.92 6.18
CA PHE A 115 -11.47 2.87 5.22
C PHE A 115 -10.22 2.01 4.98
N ARG A 116 -9.06 2.66 4.89
CA ARG A 116 -7.79 2.07 4.47
C ARG A 116 -7.01 1.43 5.62
N ILE A 117 -6.85 2.16 6.72
CA ILE A 117 -6.13 1.67 7.91
C ILE A 117 -7.11 1.59 9.07
N LYS A 118 -7.68 0.42 9.33
CA LYS A 118 -8.70 0.22 10.38
C LYS A 118 -8.04 0.09 11.76
N THR A 119 -8.63 0.74 12.76
CA THR A 119 -8.22 0.53 14.16
C THR A 119 -9.05 -0.61 14.75
N VAL A 120 -8.36 -1.66 15.22
CA VAL A 120 -8.98 -2.75 15.97
C VAL A 120 -8.74 -2.51 17.46
N ARG A 121 -9.80 -2.20 18.20
CA ARG A 121 -9.73 -1.89 19.64
C ARG A 121 -9.04 -3.05 20.39
N ASN A 122 -8.12 -2.70 21.29
CA ASN A 122 -7.32 -3.61 22.12
C ASN A 122 -6.46 -4.64 21.38
N LYS A 123 -6.30 -4.52 20.06
CA LYS A 123 -5.35 -5.34 19.28
C LYS A 123 -4.31 -4.46 18.61
N GLY A 124 -4.75 -3.61 17.68
CA GLY A 124 -3.85 -2.69 17.00
C GLY A 124 -4.45 -2.13 15.72
N TYR A 125 -3.72 -2.23 14.62
CA TYR A 125 -4.13 -1.68 13.33
C TYR A 125 -4.16 -2.76 12.26
N LEU A 126 -5.10 -2.60 11.34
CA LEU A 126 -5.30 -3.49 10.21
C LEU A 126 -5.21 -2.66 8.94
N PHE A 127 -4.28 -3.03 8.07
CA PHE A 127 -4.27 -2.52 6.71
C PHE A 127 -5.29 -3.30 5.88
N ALA A 128 -6.28 -2.62 5.32
CA ALA A 128 -7.33 -3.24 4.52
C ALA A 128 -6.93 -3.24 3.03
N PRO A 129 -6.48 -4.36 2.44
CA PRO A 129 -6.01 -4.39 1.05
C PRO A 129 -7.13 -4.08 0.04
N ASN A 130 -8.37 -4.43 0.37
CA ASN A 130 -9.54 -4.18 -0.47
C ASN A 130 -10.03 -2.73 -0.42
N ALA A 131 -9.58 -1.94 0.55
CA ALA A 131 -9.99 -0.54 0.70
C ALA A 131 -9.33 0.42 -0.30
N TRP A 132 -8.43 -0.10 -1.12
CA TRP A 132 -7.69 0.66 -2.12
C TRP A 132 -8.11 0.32 -3.55
N ALA A 133 -8.98 -0.69 -3.71
CA ALA A 133 -9.60 -0.97 -4.99
C ALA A 133 -10.50 0.22 -5.37
N SER A 134 -10.42 0.66 -6.63
CA SER A 134 -11.43 1.54 -7.18
C SER A 134 -12.79 0.88 -6.98
N VAL A 135 -13.70 1.60 -6.33
CA VAL A 135 -15.10 1.15 -6.21
C VAL A 135 -15.65 1.14 -7.62
N GLN A 136 -15.58 -0.03 -8.26
CA GLN A 136 -16.29 -0.30 -9.49
C GLN A 136 -17.47 -1.19 -9.11
N GLN A 137 -18.51 -0.55 -8.54
CA GLN A 137 -19.95 -0.77 -8.76
C GLN A 137 -20.80 -0.14 -7.66
#